data_AF-M1FJB8-F1
#
_entry.id   AF-M1FJB8-F1
#
_cell.length_a   1.000
_cell.length_b   1.000
_cell.length_c   1.000
_cell.angle_alpha   90.00
_cell.angle_beta   90.00
_cell.angle_gamma   90.00
#
_symmetry.space_group_name_H-M   'P 1'
#
loop_
_entity.id
_entity.type
_entity.pdbx_description
1 polymer ?
#
loop_
_entity_poly.entity_id
_entity_poly.type
_entity_poly.pdbx_seq_one_letter_code
_entity_poly.pdbx_strand_id
1 'polypeptide(L)'
;MAIPFFLSEKFTSNPTLVVMGFRRQLVYHLHFWACLAVAPLIVVQWLHQNYLLSALLFLFCANALLVIGFLRFRQHYFLRGWLFPLLAMICAVYSTAINGHAGLYWAYPAITAVFFLMPLRDAAISNFVFLALMVVMAFYVFPLPEFWRITTSLGLTCLFALIFAWLVGRLQQEMTELATTDPLTGCRKPACPKPRHWPVSW
;
A
#
# COMPACT_ATOMS: atom_id res chain seq x y z
N MET A 1 -14.74 -15.21 5.73
CA MET A 1 -14.24 -15.45 7.10
C MET A 1 -14.23 -14.10 7.82
N ALA A 2 -15.31 -13.83 8.55
CA ALA A 2 -15.56 -12.53 9.19
C ALA A 2 -14.77 -12.44 10.49
N ILE A 3 -13.93 -11.41 10.62
CA ILE A 3 -13.24 -11.09 11.87
C ILE A 3 -14.24 -10.32 12.74
N PRO A 4 -14.50 -10.75 13.99
CA PRO A 4 -15.62 -10.26 14.78
C PRO A 4 -15.39 -8.83 15.26
N PHE A 5 -16.49 -8.09 15.25
CA PHE A 5 -16.74 -6.69 15.62
C PHE A 5 -16.45 -6.33 17.11
N PHE A 6 -15.61 -7.11 17.82
CA PHE A 6 -15.50 -7.08 19.29
C PHE A 6 -14.31 -6.28 19.87
N LEU A 7 -13.73 -5.34 19.14
CA LEU A 7 -12.70 -4.43 19.69
C LEU A 7 -13.16 -2.96 19.73
N SER A 8 -14.45 -2.73 20.01
CA SER A 8 -15.07 -1.40 20.05
C SER A 8 -14.85 -0.61 21.36
N GLU A 9 -14.21 -1.15 22.40
CA GLU A 9 -14.28 -0.51 23.74
C GLU A 9 -12.97 0.03 24.33
N LYS A 10 -11.79 -0.22 23.73
CA LYS A 10 -10.50 0.28 24.29
C LYS A 10 -9.81 1.37 23.48
N PHE A 11 -10.45 1.92 22.45
CA PHE A 11 -9.81 2.82 21.50
C PHE A 11 -10.03 4.33 21.78
N THR A 12 -10.81 4.70 22.79
CA THR A 12 -11.29 6.09 22.96
C THR A 12 -10.40 6.95 23.86
N SER A 13 -9.12 7.11 23.54
CA SER A 13 -8.33 8.19 24.18
C SER A 13 -7.22 8.82 23.35
N ASN A 14 -6.86 8.28 22.18
CA ASN A 14 -5.82 8.90 21.35
C ASN A 14 -6.13 8.79 19.85
N PRO A 15 -6.51 9.89 19.17
CA PRO A 15 -6.87 9.86 17.75
C PRO A 15 -5.70 9.44 16.84
N THR A 16 -4.45 9.70 17.26
CA THR A 16 -3.25 9.25 16.55
C THR A 16 -3.11 7.73 16.53
N LEU A 17 -3.51 7.04 17.59
CA LEU A 17 -3.53 5.57 17.61
C LEU A 17 -4.55 5.03 16.61
N VAL A 18 -5.68 5.72 16.39
CA VAL A 18 -6.79 5.25 15.53
C VAL A 18 -6.31 5.20 14.09
N VAL A 19 -5.70 6.31 13.65
CA VAL A 19 -5.14 6.46 12.31
C VAL A 19 -4.03 5.44 12.06
N MET A 20 -3.17 5.19 13.05
CA MET A 20 -2.12 4.17 12.94
C MET A 20 -2.69 2.74 12.86
N GLY A 21 -3.78 2.46 13.58
CA GLY A 21 -4.51 1.19 13.50
C GLY A 21 -5.08 0.92 12.10
N PHE A 22 -5.77 1.91 11.52
CA PHE A 22 -6.34 1.80 10.17
C PHE A 22 -5.27 1.59 9.10
N ARG A 23 -4.18 2.36 9.15
CA ARG A 23 -3.07 2.21 8.19
C ARG A 23 -2.47 0.80 8.26
N ARG A 24 -2.29 0.28 9.47
CA ARG A 24 -1.77 -1.07 9.67
C ARG A 24 -2.71 -2.15 9.14
N GLN A 25 -4.01 -1.98 9.34
CA GLN A 25 -5.02 -2.90 8.83
C GLN A 25 -5.05 -2.92 7.30
N LEU A 26 -4.95 -1.76 6.65
CA LEU A 26 -4.83 -1.66 5.19
C LEU A 26 -3.59 -2.39 4.68
N VAL A 27 -2.43 -2.15 5.28
CA VAL A 27 -1.16 -2.81 4.91
C VAL A 27 -1.28 -4.33 5.05
N TYR A 28 -1.84 -4.83 6.15
CA TYR A 28 -2.00 -6.27 6.37
C TYR A 28 -2.88 -6.93 5.30
N HIS A 29 -4.06 -6.37 5.03
CA HIS A 29 -4.98 -6.93 4.04
C HIS A 29 -4.36 -6.89 2.65
N LEU A 30 -3.71 -5.78 2.28
CA LEU A 30 -3.09 -5.62 0.98
C LEU A 30 -2.01 -6.69 0.75
N HIS A 31 -1.10 -6.92 1.70
CA HIS A 31 -0.08 -7.97 1.57
C HIS A 31 -0.68 -9.38 1.54
N PHE A 32 -1.69 -9.65 2.37
CA PHE A 32 -2.34 -10.96 2.41
C PHE A 32 -3.02 -11.29 1.07
N TRP A 33 -3.83 -10.38 0.55
CA TRP A 33 -4.53 -10.56 -0.72
C TRP A 33 -3.56 -10.58 -1.90
N ALA A 34 -2.50 -9.77 -1.89
CA ALA A 34 -1.46 -9.82 -2.91
C ALA A 34 -0.74 -11.18 -2.93
N CYS A 35 -0.36 -11.72 -1.77
CA CYS A 35 0.22 -13.06 -1.69
C CYS A 35 -0.72 -14.12 -2.25
N LEU A 36 -1.99 -14.08 -1.86
CA LEU A 36 -2.97 -15.07 -2.29
C LEU A 36 -3.19 -15.02 -3.82
N ALA A 37 -3.22 -13.82 -4.39
CA ALA A 37 -3.37 -13.62 -5.83
C ALA A 37 -2.12 -14.05 -6.63
N VAL A 38 -0.92 -13.80 -6.10
CA VAL A 38 0.35 -14.09 -6.80
C VAL A 38 0.80 -15.54 -6.67
N ALA A 39 0.42 -16.24 -5.59
CA ALA A 39 0.76 -17.64 -5.35
C ALA A 39 0.50 -18.59 -6.54
N PRO A 40 -0.68 -18.60 -7.19
CA PRO A 40 -0.91 -19.45 -8.36
C PRO A 40 -0.04 -19.07 -9.56
N LEU A 41 0.34 -17.79 -9.72
CA LEU A 41 1.21 -17.36 -10.82
C LEU A 41 2.62 -17.94 -10.71
N ILE A 42 3.11 -18.20 -9.50
CA ILE A 42 4.41 -18.88 -9.30
C ILE A 42 4.36 -20.26 -9.96
N VAL A 43 3.31 -21.04 -9.68
CA VAL A 43 3.15 -22.39 -10.23
C VAL A 43 3.02 -22.34 -11.76
N VAL A 44 2.19 -21.43 -12.27
CA VAL A 44 2.04 -21.27 -13.73
C VAL A 44 3.37 -20.91 -14.38
N GLN A 45 4.13 -19.96 -13.83
CA GLN A 45 5.41 -19.57 -14.42
C GLN A 45 6.50 -20.62 -14.32
N TRP A 46 6.47 -21.42 -13.25
CA TRP A 46 7.34 -22.58 -13.13
C TRP A 46 7.07 -23.60 -14.24
N LEU A 47 5.80 -23.85 -14.57
CA LEU A 47 5.41 -24.75 -15.65
C LEU A 47 5.84 -24.22 -17.02
N HIS A 48 5.82 -22.90 -17.24
CA HIS A 48 6.33 -22.26 -18.45
C HIS A 48 7.87 -22.20 -18.54
N GLN A 49 8.61 -22.89 -17.66
CA GLN A 49 10.08 -22.94 -17.61
C GLN A 49 10.75 -21.57 -17.34
N ASN A 50 9.99 -20.57 -16.91
CA ASN A 50 10.49 -19.23 -16.60
C ASN A 50 10.96 -19.16 -15.14
N TYR A 51 12.06 -19.87 -14.85
CA TYR A 51 12.57 -20.03 -13.48
C TYR A 51 12.95 -18.70 -12.81
N LEU A 52 13.49 -17.74 -13.56
CA LEU A 52 13.87 -16.44 -13.00
C LEU A 52 12.65 -15.64 -12.54
N LEU A 53 11.60 -15.57 -13.37
CA LEU A 53 10.35 -14.89 -13.03
C LEU A 53 9.69 -15.59 -11.84
N SER A 54 9.64 -16.92 -11.84
CA SER A 54 9.08 -17.69 -10.72
C SER A 54 9.84 -17.45 -9.41
N ALA A 55 11.18 -17.35 -9.45
CA ALA A 55 12.00 -17.03 -8.29
C ALA A 55 11.71 -15.61 -7.76
N LEU A 56 11.54 -14.63 -8.65
CA LEU A 56 11.16 -13.26 -8.28
C LEU A 56 9.77 -13.20 -7.63
N LEU A 57 8.77 -13.89 -8.18
CA LEU A 57 7.44 -13.97 -7.57
C LEU A 57 7.47 -14.69 -6.21
N PHE A 58 8.26 -15.76 -6.09
CA PHE A 58 8.45 -16.44 -4.80
C PHE A 58 9.08 -15.51 -3.77
N LEU A 59 10.10 -14.75 -4.16
CA LEU A 59 10.77 -13.78 -3.30
C LEU A 59 9.80 -12.65 -2.89
N PHE A 60 8.92 -12.21 -3.79
CA PHE A 60 7.84 -11.27 -3.48
C PHE A 60 6.87 -11.83 -2.43
N CYS A 61 6.38 -13.07 -2.59
CA CYS A 61 5.52 -13.72 -1.60
C CYS A 61 6.23 -13.95 -0.25
N ALA A 62 7.50 -14.39 -0.27
CA ALA A 62 8.29 -14.57 0.94
C ALA A 62 8.49 -13.24 1.68
N ASN A 63 8.78 -12.15 0.97
CA ASN A 63 8.91 -10.82 1.55
C ASN A 63 7.60 -10.38 2.22
N ALA A 64 6.47 -10.57 1.55
CA ALA A 64 5.16 -10.20 2.07
C ALA A 64 4.78 -11.01 3.33
N LEU A 65 5.05 -12.31 3.36
CA LEU A 65 4.85 -13.14 4.55
C LEU A 65 5.79 -12.72 5.70
N LEU A 66 7.03 -12.35 5.38
CA LEU A 66 8.00 -11.84 6.36
C LEU A 66 7.50 -10.51 6.95
N VAL A 67 7.02 -9.58 6.13
CA VAL A 67 6.43 -8.32 6.59
C VAL A 67 5.23 -8.57 7.51
N ILE A 68 4.32 -9.48 7.13
CA ILE A 68 3.18 -9.87 7.96
C ILE A 68 3.65 -10.48 9.29
N GLY A 69 4.62 -11.39 9.25
CA GLY A 69 5.19 -12.06 10.42
C GLY A 69 5.85 -11.09 11.38
N PHE A 70 6.73 -10.22 10.87
CA PHE A 70 7.38 -9.18 11.68
C PHE A 70 6.38 -8.19 12.27
N LEU A 71 5.36 -7.82 11.50
CA LEU A 71 4.28 -6.95 11.99
C LEU A 71 3.51 -7.64 13.13
N ARG A 72 3.33 -8.96 13.10
CA ARG A 72 2.68 -9.72 14.17
C ARG A 72 3.57 -9.86 15.41
N PHE A 73 4.87 -10.10 15.24
CA PHE A 73 5.76 -10.49 16.34
C PHE A 73 6.56 -9.34 16.98
N ARG A 74 6.95 -8.31 16.23
CA ARG A 74 7.98 -7.34 16.70
C ARG A 74 7.54 -5.88 16.70
N GLN A 75 6.37 -5.53 16.15
CA GLN A 75 5.88 -4.13 16.04
C GLN A 75 6.88 -3.17 15.34
N HIS A 76 7.93 -3.70 14.70
CA HIS A 76 8.98 -2.93 14.03
C HIS A 76 8.89 -3.18 12.52
N TYR A 77 8.82 -2.09 11.76
CA TYR A 77 8.84 -2.12 10.30
C TYR A 77 10.27 -2.44 9.83
N PHE A 78 10.51 -3.70 9.44
CA PHE A 78 11.73 -4.07 8.73
C PHE A 78 11.76 -3.32 7.39
N LEU A 79 12.85 -2.57 7.12
CA LEU A 79 13.12 -1.87 5.84
C LEU A 79 12.06 -0.86 5.39
N ARG A 80 11.42 -0.17 6.35
CA ARG A 80 10.54 1.00 6.12
C ARG A 80 9.38 0.77 5.11
N GLY A 81 9.10 -0.48 4.75
CA GLY A 81 8.06 -0.87 3.79
C GLY A 81 8.38 -0.62 2.31
N TRP A 82 9.64 -0.31 1.95
CA TRP A 82 9.99 0.08 0.57
C TRP A 82 10.23 -1.09 -0.38
N LEU A 83 10.65 -2.24 0.15
CA LEU A 83 10.99 -3.39 -0.68
C LEU A 83 9.77 -3.98 -1.40
N PHE A 84 8.66 -4.15 -0.70
CA PHE A 84 7.47 -4.80 -1.25
C PHE A 84 6.94 -4.11 -2.52
N PRO A 85 6.69 -2.77 -2.54
CA PRO A 85 6.25 -2.11 -3.75
C PRO A 85 7.31 -2.13 -4.86
N LEU A 86 8.60 -1.95 -4.54
CA LEU A 86 9.67 -1.99 -5.55
C LEU A 86 9.76 -3.36 -6.23
N LEU A 87 9.65 -4.44 -5.46
CA LEU A 87 9.61 -5.80 -6.00
C LEU A 87 8.37 -6.00 -6.87
N ALA A 88 7.19 -5.50 -6.47
CA ALA A 88 5.98 -5.57 -7.27
C ALA A 88 6.18 -4.90 -8.64
N MET A 89 6.81 -3.73 -8.65
CA MET A 89 7.14 -2.99 -9.88
C MET A 89 8.09 -3.78 -10.77
N ILE A 90 9.20 -4.28 -10.22
CA ILE A 90 10.18 -5.07 -10.99
C ILE A 90 9.53 -6.34 -11.57
N CYS A 91 8.73 -7.05 -10.77
CA CYS A 91 8.01 -8.24 -11.21
C CYS A 91 7.00 -7.91 -12.32
N ALA A 92 6.27 -6.79 -12.22
CA ALA A 92 5.32 -6.37 -13.25
C ALA A 92 6.03 -6.05 -14.57
N VAL A 93 7.10 -5.23 -14.54
CA VAL A 93 7.90 -4.90 -15.74
C VAL A 93 8.46 -6.17 -16.38
N TYR A 94 9.09 -7.04 -15.58
CA TYR A 94 9.71 -8.26 -16.09
C TYR A 94 8.67 -9.25 -16.61
N SER A 95 7.51 -9.35 -15.95
CA SER A 95 6.39 -10.17 -16.42
C SER A 95 5.82 -9.65 -17.73
N THR A 96 5.73 -8.33 -17.95
CA THR A 96 5.30 -7.76 -19.23
C THR A 96 6.30 -8.08 -20.35
N ALA A 97 7.60 -8.07 -20.06
CA ALA A 97 8.62 -8.40 -21.05
C ALA A 97 8.52 -9.86 -21.53
N ILE A 98 8.15 -10.80 -20.66
CA ILE A 98 8.07 -12.24 -21.00
C ILE A 98 6.67 -12.64 -21.47
N ASN A 99 5.63 -12.18 -20.79
CA ASN A 99 4.25 -12.65 -20.98
C ASN A 99 3.38 -11.68 -21.78
N GLY A 100 3.93 -10.54 -22.21
CA GLY A 100 3.19 -9.51 -22.93
C GLY A 100 1.99 -9.01 -22.13
N HIS A 101 0.79 -9.16 -22.69
CA HIS A 101 -0.46 -8.64 -22.11
C HIS A 101 -0.74 -9.17 -20.70
N ALA A 102 -0.46 -10.45 -20.44
CA ALA A 102 -0.73 -11.06 -19.14
C ALA A 102 0.07 -10.38 -18.03
N GLY A 103 1.32 -9.99 -18.29
CA GLY A 103 2.14 -9.23 -17.34
C GLY A 103 1.69 -7.79 -17.20
N LEU A 104 1.27 -7.15 -18.29
CA LEU A 104 0.81 -5.77 -18.31
C LEU A 104 -0.38 -5.51 -17.37
N TYR A 105 -1.32 -6.46 -17.25
CA TYR A 105 -2.48 -6.30 -16.36
C TYR A 105 -2.10 -6.17 -14.88
N TRP A 106 -0.93 -6.63 -14.48
CA TRP A 106 -0.43 -6.49 -13.10
C TRP A 106 0.18 -5.11 -12.82
N ALA A 107 0.45 -4.31 -13.85
CA ALA A 107 0.95 -2.94 -13.65
C ALA A 107 -0.09 -2.04 -12.97
N TYR A 108 -1.39 -2.24 -13.26
CA TYR A 108 -2.47 -1.45 -12.65
C TYR A 108 -2.55 -1.62 -11.11
N PRO A 109 -2.65 -2.85 -10.55
CA PRO A 109 -2.61 -3.03 -9.11
C PRO A 109 -1.25 -2.68 -8.48
N ALA A 110 -0.14 -2.80 -9.22
CA ALA A 110 1.17 -2.38 -8.73
C ALA A 110 1.21 -0.85 -8.48
N ILE A 111 0.69 -0.04 -9.41
CA ILE A 111 0.65 1.43 -9.29
C ILE A 111 -0.14 1.85 -8.04
N THR A 112 -1.32 1.25 -7.83
CA THR A 112 -2.18 1.58 -6.69
C THR A 112 -1.56 1.11 -5.37
N ALA A 113 -0.93 -0.07 -5.35
CA ALA A 113 -0.22 -0.58 -4.18
C ALA A 113 0.90 0.39 -3.73
N VAL A 114 1.68 0.93 -4.66
CA VAL A 114 2.75 1.88 -4.36
C VAL A 114 2.21 3.14 -3.66
N PHE A 115 1.09 3.69 -4.12
CA PHE A 115 0.43 4.84 -3.48
C PHE A 115 -0.11 4.54 -2.07
N PHE A 116 -0.57 3.32 -1.81
CA PHE A 116 -1.09 2.96 -0.49
C PHE A 116 0.00 2.60 0.52
N LEU A 117 1.13 2.09 0.05
CA LEU A 117 2.21 1.58 0.91
C LEU A 117 3.26 2.65 1.22
N MET A 118 3.55 3.55 0.26
CA MET A 118 4.56 4.58 0.40
C MET A 118 3.95 5.95 0.78
N PRO A 119 4.72 6.85 1.42
CA PRO A 119 4.31 8.24 1.57
C PRO A 119 4.16 8.90 0.19
N LEU A 120 3.21 9.83 0.06
CA LEU A 120 2.76 10.37 -1.23
C LEU A 120 3.90 10.90 -2.13
N ARG A 121 4.91 11.55 -1.56
CA ARG A 121 6.05 12.10 -2.31
C ARG A 121 6.90 10.99 -2.95
N ASP A 122 7.28 9.98 -2.17
CA ASP A 122 8.09 8.86 -2.65
C ASP A 122 7.28 7.94 -3.58
N ALA A 123 5.98 7.78 -3.30
CA ALA A 123 5.05 7.05 -4.14
C ALA A 123 4.90 7.69 -5.53
N ALA A 124 4.79 9.02 -5.61
CA ALA A 124 4.67 9.73 -6.89
C ALA A 124 5.94 9.57 -7.75
N ILE A 125 7.12 9.69 -7.14
CA ILE A 125 8.39 9.52 -7.86
C ILE A 125 8.54 8.08 -8.37
N SER A 126 8.30 7.10 -7.51
CA SER A 126 8.43 5.68 -7.88
C SER A 126 7.40 5.25 -8.95
N ASN A 127 6.16 5.71 -8.86
CA ASN A 127 5.15 5.46 -9.88
C ASN A 127 5.46 6.16 -11.21
N PHE A 128 6.03 7.37 -11.18
CA PHE A 128 6.47 8.05 -12.40
C PHE A 128 7.58 7.26 -13.12
N VAL A 129 8.59 6.79 -12.36
CA VAL A 129 9.67 5.95 -12.90
C VAL A 129 9.11 4.65 -13.48
N PHE A 130 8.20 4.00 -12.77
CA PHE A 130 7.58 2.77 -13.26
C PHE A 130 6.70 2.97 -14.49
N LEU A 131 5.90 4.05 -14.54
CA LEU A 131 5.13 4.40 -15.71
C LEU A 131 6.06 4.61 -16.91
N ALA A 132 7.17 5.32 -16.73
CA ALA A 132 8.16 5.50 -17.80
C ALA A 132 8.74 4.15 -18.27
N LEU A 133 9.11 3.26 -17.35
CA LEU A 133 9.59 1.91 -17.69
C LEU A 133 8.52 1.10 -18.44
N MET A 134 7.26 1.17 -18.02
CA MET A 134 6.15 0.48 -18.66
C MET A 134 5.86 1.03 -20.06
N VAL A 135 5.98 2.33 -20.28
CA VAL A 135 5.86 2.94 -21.61
C VAL A 135 6.98 2.47 -22.53
N VAL A 136 8.22 2.44 -22.04
CA VAL A 136 9.35 1.90 -22.81
C VAL A 136 9.12 0.43 -23.15
N MET A 137 8.72 -0.40 -22.19
CA MET A 137 8.41 -1.81 -22.44
C MET A 137 7.24 -1.98 -23.41
N ALA A 138 6.19 -1.16 -23.29
CA ALA A 138 5.05 -1.25 -24.17
C ALA A 138 5.42 -0.93 -25.63
N PHE A 139 6.37 -0.02 -25.85
CA PHE A 139 6.88 0.31 -27.18
C PHE A 139 7.66 -0.85 -27.82
N TYR A 140 8.42 -1.62 -27.02
CA TYR A 140 9.19 -2.76 -27.52
C TYR A 140 8.36 -4.02 -27.73
N VAL A 141 7.35 -4.25 -26.89
CA VAL A 141 6.60 -5.52 -26.86
C VAL A 141 5.35 -5.48 -27.73
N PHE A 142 4.70 -4.32 -27.90
CA PHE A 142 3.38 -4.22 -28.54
C PHE A 142 3.39 -3.38 -29.83
N PRO A 143 2.45 -3.64 -30.76
CA PRO A 143 2.30 -2.82 -31.95
C PRO A 143 1.78 -1.41 -31.61
N LEU A 144 2.08 -0.42 -32.48
CA LEU A 144 1.77 1.00 -32.27
C LEU A 144 0.31 1.32 -31.87
N PRO A 145 -0.72 0.68 -32.44
CA PRO A 145 -2.11 0.96 -32.05
C PRO A 145 -2.41 0.59 -30.60
N GLU A 146 -1.79 -0.48 -30.10
CA GLU A 146 -1.98 -0.96 -28.73
C GLU A 146 -1.13 -0.14 -27.75
N PHE A 147 0.09 0.22 -28.14
CA PHE A 147 0.96 1.11 -27.37
C PHE A 147 0.25 2.38 -26.90
N TRP A 148 -0.48 3.08 -27.79
CA TRP A 148 -1.21 4.29 -27.42
C TRP A 148 -2.32 4.03 -26.41
N ARG A 149 -3.05 2.92 -26.54
CA ARG A 149 -4.12 2.53 -25.61
C ARG A 149 -3.56 2.17 -24.24
N ILE A 150 -2.46 1.42 -24.22
CA ILE A 150 -1.79 1.00 -23.00
C ILE A 150 -1.24 2.23 -22.28
N THR A 151 -0.46 3.06 -22.96
CA THR A 151 0.17 4.25 -22.37
C THR A 151 -0.86 5.23 -21.82
N THR A 152 -1.93 5.50 -22.57
CA THR A 152 -3.00 6.41 -22.11
C THR A 152 -3.78 5.85 -20.92
N SER A 153 -4.13 4.56 -20.95
CA SER A 153 -4.85 3.94 -19.83
C SER A 153 -4.00 3.79 -18.56
N LEU A 154 -2.71 3.44 -18.70
CA LEU A 154 -1.77 3.38 -17.58
C LEU A 154 -1.51 4.77 -16.99
N GLY A 155 -1.36 5.77 -17.86
CA GLY A 155 -1.20 7.17 -17.45
C GLY A 155 -2.43 7.68 -16.68
N LEU A 156 -3.63 7.40 -17.18
CA LEU A 156 -4.88 7.80 -16.54
C LEU A 156 -5.07 7.12 -15.18
N THR A 157 -4.77 5.83 -15.08
CA THR A 157 -4.83 5.09 -13.81
C THR A 157 -3.81 5.60 -12.80
N CYS A 158 -2.60 5.95 -13.23
CA CYS A 158 -1.62 6.61 -12.38
C CYS A 158 -2.10 7.98 -11.89
N LEU A 159 -2.71 8.78 -12.76
CA LEU A 159 -3.28 10.09 -12.42
C LEU A 159 -4.40 9.94 -11.39
N PHE A 160 -5.36 9.05 -11.62
CA PHE A 160 -6.48 8.82 -10.71
C PHE A 160 -6.01 8.28 -9.36
N ALA A 161 -5.05 7.36 -9.35
CA ALA A 161 -4.46 6.85 -8.12
C ALA A 161 -3.73 7.95 -7.34
N LEU A 162 -3.02 8.86 -8.03
CA LEU A 162 -2.37 10.01 -7.41
C LEU A 162 -3.39 10.97 -6.78
N ILE A 163 -4.46 11.32 -7.51
CA ILE A 163 -5.53 12.20 -7.02
C ILE A 163 -6.20 11.57 -5.78
N PHE A 164 -6.51 10.27 -5.85
CA PHE A 164 -7.11 9.54 -4.73
C PHE A 164 -6.20 9.52 -3.52
N ALA A 165 -4.92 9.19 -3.70
CA ALA A 165 -3.94 9.16 -2.60
C ALA A 165 -3.73 10.55 -1.98
N TRP A 166 -3.74 11.60 -2.80
CA TRP A 166 -3.69 12.99 -2.32
C TRP A 166 -4.92 13.35 -1.50
N LEU A 167 -6.13 13.03 -2.01
CA LEU A 167 -7.39 13.30 -1.31
C LEU A 167 -7.47 12.56 0.03
N VAL A 168 -7.11 11.27 0.05
CA VAL A 168 -7.06 10.48 1.30
C VAL A 168 -6.05 11.07 2.28
N GLY A 169 -4.90 11.55 1.80
CA GLY A 169 -3.93 12.25 2.63
C GLY A 169 -4.49 13.53 3.26
N ARG A 170 -5.26 14.32 2.50
CA ARG A 170 -5.93 15.54 3.00
C ARG A 170 -7.01 15.21 4.03
N LEU A 171 -7.85 14.21 3.76
CA LEU A 171 -8.87 13.73 4.70
C LEU A 171 -8.27 13.26 6.03
N GLN A 172 -7.13 12.56 5.98
CA GLN A 172 -6.42 12.14 7.19
C GLN A 172 -5.86 13.32 7.99
N GLN A 173 -5.40 14.38 7.32
CA GLN A 173 -4.93 15.60 7.98
C GLN A 173 -6.08 16.33 8.69
N GLU A 174 -7.22 16.52 8.01
CA GLU A 174 -8.39 17.19 8.59
C GLU A 174 -8.97 16.43 9.78
N MET A 175 -9.10 15.10 9.69
CA MET A 175 -9.53 14.26 10.82
C MET A 175 -8.59 14.38 12.03
N THR A 176 -7.28 14.47 11.78
CA THR A 176 -6.29 14.64 12.85
C THR A 176 -6.40 16.03 13.49
N GLU A 177 -6.62 17.07 12.67
CA GLU A 177 -6.80 18.45 13.12
C GLU A 177 -8.08 18.64 13.95
N LEU A 178 -9.20 18.09 13.49
CA LEU A 178 -10.49 18.09 14.20
C LEU A 178 -10.44 17.28 15.50
N ALA A 179 -9.61 16.24 15.58
CA ALA A 179 -9.46 15.47 16.82
C ALA A 179 -8.56 16.18 17.85
N THR A 180 -7.64 17.04 17.41
CA THR A 180 -6.78 17.84 18.30
C THR A 180 -7.40 19.15 18.76
N THR A 181 -8.41 19.65 18.04
CA THR A 181 -9.07 20.92 18.34
C THR A 181 -10.44 20.61 18.93
N ASP A 182 -10.73 21.09 20.14
CA ASP A 182 -12.04 20.88 20.75
C ASP A 182 -13.10 21.70 19.98
N PRO A 183 -14.09 21.06 19.32
CA PRO A 183 -15.06 21.79 18.50
C PRO A 183 -15.94 22.76 19.30
N LEU A 184 -15.96 22.63 20.64
CA LEU A 184 -16.75 23.48 21.52
C LEU A 184 -16.03 24.76 21.97
N THR A 185 -14.70 24.84 21.89
CA THR A 185 -13.92 25.98 22.41
C THR A 185 -12.90 26.56 21.43
N GLY A 186 -12.67 25.94 20.27
CA GLY A 186 -11.71 26.42 19.25
C GLY A 186 -10.25 26.47 19.73
N CYS A 187 -9.98 26.05 20.97
CA CYS A 187 -8.66 26.00 21.57
C CYS A 187 -8.01 24.65 21.28
N ARG A 188 -6.72 24.66 20.92
CA ARG A 188 -5.89 23.45 20.94
C ARG A 188 -5.85 22.94 22.38
N LYS A 189 -6.22 21.68 22.63
CA LYS A 189 -6.15 21.09 23.98
C LYS A 189 -4.70 21.21 24.51
N PRO A 190 -4.42 22.01 25.56
CA PRO A 190 -3.22 21.77 26.34
C PRO A 190 -3.39 20.40 26.98
N ALA A 191 -2.32 19.59 26.99
CA ALA A 191 -2.33 18.26 27.59
C ALA A 191 -3.06 18.29 28.94
N CYS A 192 -4.25 17.68 28.99
CA CYS A 192 -5.08 17.67 30.19
C CYS A 192 -4.26 17.00 31.30
N PRO A 193 -3.90 17.71 32.39
CA PRO A 193 -3.17 17.08 33.49
C PRO A 193 -4.06 16.00 34.09
N LYS A 194 -3.51 14.81 34.32
CA LYS A 194 -4.22 13.72 35.01
C LYS A 194 -4.95 14.26 36.24
N PRO A 195 -6.20 13.84 36.51
CA PRO A 195 -6.93 14.28 37.70
C PRO A 195 -6.10 13.93 38.94
N ARG A 196 -5.64 14.97 39.63
CA ARG A 196 -5.00 14.84 40.93
C ARG A 196 -6.11 14.40 41.88
N HIS A 197 -6.03 13.16 42.37
CA HIS A 197 -6.91 12.66 43.42
C HIS A 197 -6.90 13.65 44.59
N TRP A 198 -8.01 14.34 44.81
CA TRP A 198 -8.25 15.05 46.07
C TRP A 198 -8.67 14.01 47.12
N PRO A 199 -8.06 13.99 48.31
CA PRO A 199 -8.57 13.17 49.40
C PRO A 199 -9.86 13.83 49.91
N VAL A 200 -10.98 13.14 49.76
CA VAL A 200 -12.24 13.54 50.41
C VAL A 200 -12.12 13.11 51.87
N SER A 201 -11.96 14.07 52.77
CA SER A 201 -12.14 13.89 54.21
C SER A 201 -13.59 14.23 54.56
N TRP A 202 -14.36 13.21 54.93
CA TRP A 202 -15.45 13.30 55.90
C TRP A 202 -15.37 12.06 56.78
#